data_AF-A0AA35VP39-F1
#
_entry.id   AF-A0AA35VP39-F1
#
_cell.length_a   1.000
_cell.length_b   1.000
_cell.length_c   1.000
_cell.angle_alpha   90.00
_cell.angle_beta   90.00
_cell.angle_gamma   90.00
#
_symmetry.space_group_name_H-M   'P 1'
#
loop_
_entity.id
_entity.type
_entity.pdbx_description
1 polymer ?
#
loop_
_entity_poly.entity_id
_entity_poly.type
_entity_poly.pdbx_seq_one_letter_code
_entity_poly.pdbx_strand_id
1 'polypeptide(L)'
;MPSRSSQDHNWSPNYIQHMAENVSNGVTNEDMSINLLQTQLEVSLVREDIANDLHELCRNLTREIDALNHEVDDVRAGQLNLSNMVVDLKNHFSSLQASYVNIVLGKKKEKKVKWVFGVLVVAVQGVLTYRLFK
;
A
#
# COMPACT_ATOMS: atom_id res chain seq x y z
N MET A 1 16.76 81.94 20.39
CA MET A 1 17.62 80.86 19.88
C MET A 1 16.94 80.25 18.65
N PRO A 2 17.67 79.97 17.57
CA PRO A 2 17.15 80.13 16.21
C PRO A 2 16.75 78.82 15.51
N SER A 3 15.82 78.99 14.57
CA SER A 3 15.62 78.33 13.27
C SER A 3 15.79 76.80 13.15
N ARG A 4 14.65 76.11 13.02
CA ARG A 4 14.52 74.81 12.34
C ARG A 4 15.00 74.97 10.88
N SER A 5 16.15 74.40 10.55
CA SER A 5 16.61 74.25 9.18
C SER A 5 15.87 73.08 8.52
N SER A 6 15.03 73.39 7.54
CA SER A 6 14.57 72.42 6.53
C SER A 6 15.79 71.93 5.78
N GLN A 7 16.04 70.63 5.81
CA GLN A 7 17.08 70.01 4.99
C GLN A 7 16.42 69.56 3.69
N ASP A 8 16.19 70.54 2.82
CA ASP A 8 15.77 70.31 1.45
C ASP A 8 16.96 69.69 0.71
N HIS A 9 17.06 68.37 0.71
CA HIS A 9 17.95 67.65 -0.19
C HIS A 9 17.34 67.71 -1.59
N ASN A 10 17.60 68.86 -2.23
CA ASN A 10 17.44 69.09 -3.65
C ASN A 10 18.32 68.09 -4.40
N TRP A 11 17.74 66.98 -4.85
CA TRP A 11 18.38 66.04 -5.77
C TRP A 11 18.53 66.75 -7.12
N SER A 12 19.63 67.48 -7.27
CA SER A 12 20.00 68.06 -8.56
C SER A 12 20.32 66.92 -9.54
N PRO A 13 19.74 66.90 -10.75
CA PRO A 13 19.96 65.85 -11.75
C PRO A 13 21.43 65.62 -12.14
N ASN A 14 22.32 66.58 -11.85
CA ASN A 14 23.74 66.48 -12.14
C ASN A 14 24.52 65.45 -11.29
N TYR A 15 23.98 64.98 -10.17
CA TYR A 15 24.67 63.95 -9.37
C TYR A 15 24.59 62.55 -10.01
N ILE A 16 23.53 62.26 -10.77
CA ILE A 16 23.36 60.99 -11.49
C ILE A 16 24.32 60.92 -12.69
N GLN A 17 24.57 62.06 -13.35
CA GLN A 17 25.47 62.13 -14.50
C GLN A 17 26.93 61.81 -14.11
N HIS A 18 27.37 62.25 -12.92
CA HIS A 18 28.72 61.95 -12.42
C HIS A 18 28.91 60.51 -11.93
N MET A 19 27.84 59.80 -11.56
CA MET A 19 27.93 58.36 -11.24
C MET A 19 27.97 57.50 -12.51
N ALA A 20 27.35 57.96 -13.61
CA ALA A 20 27.43 57.28 -14.91
C ALA A 20 28.82 57.42 -15.56
N GLU A 21 29.53 58.53 -15.31
CA GLU A 21 30.86 58.78 -15.88
C GLU A 21 32.00 58.03 -15.17
N ASN A 22 31.80 57.55 -13.94
CA ASN A 22 32.87 56.96 -13.12
C ASN A 22 32.85 55.43 -13.03
N VAL A 23 32.00 54.74 -13.81
CA VAL A 23 31.99 53.26 -13.92
C VAL A 23 32.44 52.81 -15.32
N SER A 24 33.25 53.61 -16.02
CA SER A 24 33.95 53.15 -17.22
C SER A 24 35.25 52.45 -16.84
N ASN A 25 35.13 51.21 -16.37
CA ASN A 25 36.25 50.26 -16.32
C ASN A 25 36.56 49.68 -17.72
N GLY A 26 36.31 50.43 -18.79
CA GLY A 26 36.49 49.97 -20.18
C GLY A 26 35.41 48.99 -20.68
N VAL A 27 34.35 48.75 -19.91
CA VAL A 27 33.22 47.90 -20.31
C VAL A 27 32.24 48.77 -21.11
N THR A 28 32.03 48.42 -22.37
CA THR A 28 31.11 49.13 -23.26
C THR A 28 29.66 48.69 -23.01
N ASN A 29 28.69 49.49 -23.45
CA ASN A 29 27.28 49.10 -23.42
C ASN A 29 27.03 47.81 -24.24
N GLU A 30 27.82 47.62 -25.30
CA GLU A 30 27.80 46.41 -26.11
C GLU A 30 28.22 45.18 -25.28
N ASP A 31 29.31 45.27 -24.51
CA ASP A 31 29.76 44.19 -23.61
C ASP A 31 28.70 43.82 -22.57
N MET A 32 27.99 44.82 -22.03
CA MET A 32 26.90 44.58 -21.08
C MET A 32 25.72 43.85 -21.74
N SER A 33 25.37 44.24 -22.97
CA SER A 33 24.30 43.58 -23.74
C SER A 33 24.65 42.13 -24.12
N ILE A 34 25.92 41.88 -24.46
CA ILE A 34 26.44 40.55 -24.78
C ILE A 34 26.38 39.65 -23.54
N ASN A 35 26.88 40.13 -22.40
CA ASN A 35 26.85 39.37 -21.14
C ASN A 35 25.41 39.05 -20.69
N LEU A 36 24.48 39.99 -20.88
CA LEU A 36 23.07 39.77 -20.56
C LEU A 36 22.47 38.67 -21.45
N LEU A 37 22.71 38.72 -22.75
CA LEU A 37 22.22 37.71 -23.70
C LEU A 37 22.83 36.33 -23.40
N GLN A 38 24.12 36.27 -23.09
CA GLN A 38 24.78 35.03 -22.67
C GLN A 38 24.14 34.45 -21.40
N THR A 39 23.93 35.29 -20.38
CA THR A 39 23.28 34.85 -19.14
C THR A 39 21.86 34.35 -19.40
N GLN A 40 21.11 35.03 -20.27
CA GLN A 40 19.75 34.60 -20.66
C GLN A 40 19.74 33.25 -21.39
N LEU A 41 20.74 32.98 -22.24
CA LEU A 41 20.91 31.69 -22.89
C LEU A 41 21.23 30.59 -21.87
N GLU A 42 22.19 30.83 -20.98
CA GLU A 42 22.59 29.88 -19.94
C GLU A 42 21.40 29.53 -19.02
N VAL A 43 20.64 30.54 -18.60
CA VAL A 43 19.42 30.32 -17.81
C VAL A 43 18.36 29.54 -18.59
N SER A 44 18.21 29.80 -19.89
CA SER A 44 17.27 29.06 -20.75
C SER A 44 17.64 27.58 -20.85
N LEU A 45 18.93 27.28 -21.03
CA LEU A 45 19.44 25.91 -21.10
C LEU A 45 19.24 25.18 -19.78
N VAL A 46 19.65 25.78 -18.67
CA VAL A 46 19.46 25.17 -17.33
C VAL A 46 17.97 24.92 -17.04
N ARG A 47 17.08 25.83 -17.46
CA ARG A 47 15.64 25.65 -17.28
C ARG A 47 15.10 24.48 -18.10
N GLU A 48 15.61 24.28 -19.32
CA GLU A 48 15.24 23.14 -20.16
C GLU A 48 15.72 21.81 -19.56
N ASP A 49 16.96 21.76 -19.07
CA ASP A 49 17.52 20.58 -18.40
C ASP A 49 16.69 20.19 -17.17
N ILE A 50 16.36 21.17 -16.31
CA ILE A 50 15.51 20.93 -15.13
C ILE A 50 14.12 20.42 -15.54
N ALA A 51 13.55 20.96 -16.62
CA ALA A 51 12.24 20.52 -17.10
C ALA A 51 12.29 19.07 -17.61
N ASN A 52 13.36 18.68 -18.28
CA ASN A 52 13.57 17.32 -18.76
C ASN A 52 13.75 16.34 -17.60
N ASP A 53 14.60 16.68 -16.62
CA ASP A 53 14.83 15.86 -15.42
C ASP A 53 13.54 15.66 -14.63
N LEU A 54 12.75 16.73 -14.45
CA LEU A 54 11.48 16.65 -13.74
C LEU A 54 10.48 15.76 -14.48
N HIS A 55 10.45 15.84 -15.82
CA HIS A 55 9.58 15.01 -16.64
C HIS A 55 9.98 13.53 -16.59
N GLU A 56 11.28 13.24 -16.60
CA GLU A 56 11.79 11.88 -16.41
C GLU A 56 11.46 11.34 -15.03
N LEU A 57 11.69 12.14 -13.98
CA LEU A 57 11.36 11.78 -12.60
C LEU A 57 9.88 11.47 -12.45
N CYS A 58 9.00 12.32 -12.98
CA CYS A 58 7.56 12.08 -12.97
C CYS A 58 7.19 10.77 -13.66
N ARG A 59 7.75 10.48 -14.84
CA ARG A 59 7.48 9.22 -15.54
C ARG A 59 7.96 8.00 -14.77
N ASN A 60 9.14 8.08 -14.15
CA ASN A 60 9.69 6.97 -13.38
C ASN A 60 8.85 6.71 -12.13
N LEU A 61 8.47 7.76 -11.39
CA LEU A 61 7.58 7.64 -10.24
C LEU A 61 6.21 7.08 -10.62
N THR A 62 5.62 7.49 -11.75
CA THR A 62 4.37 6.90 -12.22
C THR A 62 4.51 5.40 -12.46
N ARG A 63 5.58 4.96 -13.14
CA ARG A 63 5.83 3.54 -13.38
C ARG A 63 6.03 2.75 -12.08
N GLU A 64 6.76 3.30 -11.12
CA GLU A 64 6.97 2.66 -9.82
C GLU A 64 5.68 2.55 -9.02
N ILE A 65 4.85 3.60 -9.02
CA ILE A 65 3.53 3.58 -8.38
C ILE A 65 2.63 2.53 -9.03
N ASP A 66 2.62 2.44 -10.36
CA ASP A 66 1.83 1.43 -11.08
C ASP A 66 2.29 0.00 -10.77
N ALA A 67 3.61 -0.23 -10.72
CA ALA A 67 4.18 -1.51 -10.34
C ALA A 67 3.81 -1.89 -8.89
N LEU A 68 3.90 -0.95 -7.96
CA LEU A 68 3.52 -1.16 -6.56
C LEU A 68 2.03 -1.47 -6.43
N ASN A 69 1.16 -0.76 -7.17
CA ASN A 69 -0.26 -1.03 -7.18
C ASN A 69 -0.56 -2.46 -7.65
N HIS A 70 0.15 -2.93 -8.70
CA HIS A 70 0.01 -4.31 -9.17
C HIS A 70 0.43 -5.33 -8.09
N GLU A 71 1.55 -5.08 -7.40
CA GLU A 71 1.99 -5.97 -6.31
C GLU A 71 0.97 -6.02 -5.16
N VAL A 72 0.39 -4.87 -4.79
CA VAL A 72 -0.67 -4.79 -3.78
C VAL A 72 -1.90 -5.58 -4.20
N ASP A 73 -2.30 -5.51 -5.47
CA ASP A 73 -3.44 -6.28 -5.99
C ASP A 73 -3.16 -7.78 -6.02
N ASP A 74 -1.95 -8.20 -6.38
CA ASP A 74 -1.53 -9.61 -6.31
C ASP A 74 -1.55 -10.14 -4.87
N VAL A 75 -1.05 -9.37 -3.90
CA VAL A 75 -1.11 -9.71 -2.47
C VAL A 75 -2.56 -9.85 -2.02
N ARG A 76 -3.43 -8.92 -2.42
CA ARG A 76 -4.87 -8.98 -2.09
C ARG A 76 -5.53 -10.22 -2.67
N ALA A 77 -5.23 -10.57 -3.92
CA ALA A 77 -5.73 -11.79 -4.55
C ALA A 77 -5.23 -13.04 -3.81
N GLY A 78 -3.94 -13.07 -3.42
CA GLY A 78 -3.36 -14.13 -2.63
C GLY A 78 -4.03 -14.31 -1.26
N GLN A 79 -4.34 -13.20 -0.57
CA GLN A 79 -5.06 -13.23 0.71
C GLN A 79 -6.48 -13.79 0.58
N LEU A 80 -7.21 -13.41 -0.48
CA LEU A 80 -8.53 -13.97 -0.74
C LEU A 80 -8.47 -15.48 -1.00
N ASN A 81 -7.50 -15.94 -1.78
CA ASN A 81 -7.30 -17.36 -2.03
C ASN A 81 -6.97 -18.13 -0.74
N LEU A 82 -6.08 -17.59 0.09
CA LEU A 82 -5.73 -18.19 1.38
C LEU A 82 -6.95 -18.25 2.32
N SER A 83 -7.77 -17.19 2.36
CA SER A 83 -9.01 -17.15 3.13
C SER A 83 -9.97 -18.27 2.71
N ASN A 84 -10.17 -18.45 1.40
CA ASN A 84 -11.01 -19.52 0.87
C ASN A 84 -10.47 -20.90 1.27
N MET A 85 -9.16 -21.12 1.14
CA MET A 85 -8.53 -22.38 1.53
C MET A 85 -8.71 -22.69 3.03
N VAL A 86 -8.63 -21.68 3.89
CA VAL A 86 -8.88 -21.82 5.33
C VAL A 86 -10.34 -22.20 5.60
N VAL A 87 -11.29 -21.59 4.89
CA VAL A 87 -12.72 -21.93 4.99
C VAL A 87 -12.96 -23.38 4.57
N ASP A 88 -12.40 -23.79 3.43
CA ASP A 88 -12.52 -25.16 2.94
C ASP A 88 -11.93 -26.16 3.92
N LEU A 89 -10.74 -25.89 4.44
CA LEU A 89 -10.10 -26.75 5.45
C LEU A 89 -10.96 -26.88 6.72
N LYS A 90 -11.55 -25.78 7.19
CA LYS A 90 -12.48 -25.80 8.32
C LYS A 90 -13.69 -26.68 8.02
N ASN A 91 -14.27 -26.56 6.84
CA ASN A 91 -15.43 -27.36 6.42
C ASN A 91 -15.08 -28.86 6.36
N HIS A 92 -13.91 -29.19 5.81
CA HIS A 92 -13.40 -30.57 5.80
C HIS A 92 -13.22 -31.12 7.22
N PHE A 93 -12.66 -30.31 8.13
CA PHE A 93 -12.50 -30.71 9.52
C PHE A 93 -13.85 -30.96 10.21
N SER A 94 -14.83 -30.07 10.03
CA SER A 94 -16.19 -30.25 10.56
C SER A 94 -16.87 -31.50 9.99
N SER A 95 -16.72 -31.76 8.69
CA SER A 95 -17.24 -32.97 8.04
C SER A 95 -16.59 -34.24 8.61
N LEU A 96 -15.26 -34.23 8.79
CA LEU A 96 -14.52 -35.35 9.37
C LEU A 96 -14.95 -35.62 10.83
N GLN A 97 -15.12 -34.56 11.62
CA GLN A 97 -15.61 -34.67 13.00
C GLN A 97 -17.02 -35.26 13.05
N ALA A 98 -17.93 -34.80 12.19
CA ALA A 98 -19.28 -35.33 12.08
C ALA A 98 -19.27 -36.82 11.69
N SER A 99 -18.45 -37.19 10.71
CA SER A 99 -18.25 -38.58 10.28
C SER A 99 -17.71 -39.46 11.41
N TYR A 100 -16.68 -38.99 12.13
CA TYR A 100 -16.11 -39.71 13.27
C TYR A 100 -17.14 -39.94 14.38
N VAL A 101 -17.89 -38.91 14.76
CA VAL A 101 -18.96 -39.00 15.76
C VAL A 101 -20.01 -40.01 15.31
N ASN A 102 -20.40 -39.99 14.03
CA ASN A 102 -21.36 -40.94 13.48
C ASN A 102 -20.85 -42.40 13.55
N ILE A 103 -19.58 -42.65 13.21
CA ILE A 103 -18.97 -43.99 13.29
C ILE A 103 -18.92 -44.48 14.75
N VAL A 104 -18.49 -43.63 15.69
CA VAL A 104 -18.38 -43.99 17.11
C VAL A 104 -19.76 -44.28 17.72
N LEU A 105 -20.74 -43.41 17.47
CA LEU A 105 -22.11 -43.61 17.92
C LEU A 105 -22.76 -44.82 17.24
N GLY A 106 -22.54 -45.02 15.95
CA GLY A 106 -23.00 -46.18 15.20
C GLY A 106 -22.51 -47.49 15.81
N LYS A 107 -21.19 -47.60 16.07
CA LYS A 107 -20.60 -48.76 16.76
C LYS A 107 -21.19 -48.99 18.15
N LYS A 108 -21.46 -47.92 18.91
CA LYS A 108 -22.09 -48.03 20.24
C LYS A 108 -23.52 -48.56 20.16
N LYS A 109 -24.31 -48.08 19.19
CA LYS A 109 -25.68 -48.56 18.92
C LYS A 109 -25.67 -50.04 18.53
N GLU A 110 -24.79 -50.44 17.61
CA GLU A 110 -24.67 -51.83 17.16
C GLU A 110 -24.31 -52.79 18.31
N LYS A 111 -23.35 -52.43 19.16
CA LYS A 111 -22.99 -53.20 20.36
C LYS A 111 -24.18 -53.36 21.31
N LYS A 112 -24.93 -52.27 21.55
CA LYS A 112 -26.12 -52.30 22.41
C LYS A 112 -27.21 -53.22 21.84
N VAL A 113 -27.46 -53.15 20.54
CA VAL A 113 -28.42 -54.03 19.85
C VAL A 113 -28.00 -55.50 19.97
N LYS A 114 -26.74 -55.84 19.68
CA LYS A 114 -26.22 -57.21 19.82
C LYS A 114 -26.39 -57.76 21.24
N TRP A 115 -26.10 -56.94 22.27
CA TRP A 115 -26.28 -57.35 23.66
C TRP A 115 -27.74 -57.64 24.02
N VAL A 116 -28.68 -56.77 23.61
CA VAL A 116 -30.12 -56.95 23.83
C VAL A 116 -30.63 -58.23 23.15
N PHE A 117 -30.24 -58.47 21.90
CA PHE A 117 -30.59 -59.72 21.20
C PHE A 117 -30.01 -60.95 21.90
N GLY A 118 -28.76 -60.90 22.37
CA GLY A 118 -28.16 -62.01 23.12
C GLY A 118 -28.91 -62.35 24.41
N VAL A 119 -29.27 -61.33 25.20
CA VAL A 119 -30.08 -61.52 26.41
C VAL A 119 -31.45 -62.10 26.09
N LEU A 120 -32.10 -61.63 25.02
CA LEU A 120 -33.41 -62.14 24.59
C LEU A 120 -33.34 -63.62 24.18
N VAL A 121 -32.32 -64.02 23.41
CA VAL A 121 -32.13 -65.42 22.98
C VAL A 121 -31.96 -66.34 24.19
N VAL A 122 -31.12 -65.95 25.16
CA VAL A 122 -30.90 -66.72 26.39
C VAL A 122 -32.19 -66.83 27.21
N ALA A 123 -32.93 -65.73 27.37
CA ALA A 123 -34.20 -65.73 28.10
C ALA A 123 -35.24 -66.64 27.43
N VAL A 124 -35.38 -66.59 26.11
CA VAL A 124 -36.32 -67.44 25.36
C VAL A 124 -35.93 -68.92 25.48
N GLN A 125 -34.65 -69.26 25.33
CA GLN A 125 -34.18 -70.63 25.51
C GLN A 125 -34.45 -71.15 26.93
N GLY A 126 -34.18 -70.34 27.97
CA GLY A 126 -34.44 -70.71 29.36
C GLY A 126 -35.92 -70.94 29.67
N VAL A 127 -36.81 -70.10 29.13
CA VAL A 127 -38.26 -70.29 29.28
C VAL A 127 -38.73 -71.55 28.55
N LEU A 128 -38.18 -71.83 27.36
CA LEU A 128 -38.55 -73.00 26.57
C LEU A 128 -38.09 -74.31 27.23
N THR A 129 -36.85 -74.37 27.73
CA THR A 129 -36.37 -75.55 28.47
C THR A 129 -37.10 -75.73 29.80
N TYR A 130 -37.40 -74.65 30.52
CA TYR A 130 -38.21 -74.73 31.74
C TYR A 130 -39.62 -75.28 31.48
N ARG A 131 -40.24 -74.95 30.34
CA ARG A 131 -41.55 -75.50 29.95
C ARG A 131 -41.50 -76.94 29.45
N LEU A 132 -40.38 -77.39 28.88
CA LEU A 132 -40.24 -78.75 28.35
C LEU A 132 -39.87 -79.78 29.42
N PHE A 133 -39.24 -79.35 30.51
CA PHE A 133 -38.79 -80.22 31.61
C PHE A 133 -39.64 -80.10 32.89
N LYS A 134 -40.82 -79.48 32.77
CA LYS A 134 -41.84 -79.42 33.82
C LYS A 134 -43.06 -80.20 33.39
#